data_AF-A0A4V0ZHJ7-F1
#
_entry.id   AF-A0A4V0ZHJ7-F1
#
_cell.length_a   1.000
_cell.length_b   1.000
_cell.length_c   1.000
_cell.angle_alpha   90.00
_cell.angle_beta   90.00
_cell.angle_gamma   90.00
#
_symmetry.space_group_name_H-M   'P 1'
#
loop_
_entity.id
_entity.type
_entity.pdbx_description
1 polymer ?
#
loop_
_entity_poly.entity_id
_entity_poly.type
_entity_poly.pdbx_seq_one_letter_code
_entity_poly.pdbx_strand_id
1 'polypeptide(L)'
;MEIYTPNWPDELTNDKDFVFVHGYNVKDDFSLLKFDELDTPARLWHREIFKRLWHAGLNARYNGVIWDGTPSSYAGKKHYHHSVINAFATAPLLATYLNTFDDPVVMAHSLGNMVVGSAIVDYNADVYQYYAMDAAVALEAYGDVAPTNHMIPDSLFAVQNDGWLCFKGYSWTNYPSETYASEYYRLFKDSGDSRTNLTWRHRFADIQTKTDVFNFYSSTEDILRVDDKIDMLDIIDIDADLKMSFPPVDFDFSTPYAWQLQEMYKGLDQIPIINAPGGGISKYGGWGFIEDGDSWHIKEWFKIFDVGPRKPRLYFEKLEDTDENRETRDEFRALLQIDPLFRHEPEELFSENAAAFAAGTIGSHGGNLEYHTGDNDLDISQVKIRDWLLAKAFPSRTRPMGSTLNAKWPITMANFDMSDPDTAKTLMTDSGKWWHKDDDNQIEWRHSDLKNMPYVHVYKLYEKITGMEK
;
A
#
# COMPACT_ATOMS: atom_id res chain seq x y z
N MET A 1 -4.17 -23.03 5.39
CA MET A 1 -3.43 -23.29 4.14
C MET A 1 -3.73 -24.72 3.74
N GLU A 2 -4.53 -24.92 2.70
CA GLU A 2 -4.82 -26.24 2.16
C GLU A 2 -4.01 -26.43 0.87
N ILE A 3 -3.29 -27.55 0.76
CA ILE A 3 -2.53 -27.94 -0.44
C ILE A 3 -3.20 -29.19 -1.00
N TYR A 4 -3.94 -29.05 -2.10
CA TYR A 4 -4.56 -30.20 -2.79
C TYR A 4 -4.51 -30.06 -4.31
N THR A 5 -3.56 -30.78 -4.90
CA THR A 5 -3.62 -31.62 -6.12
C THR A 5 -2.28 -32.38 -6.20
N PRO A 6 -2.18 -33.58 -6.80
CA PRO A 6 -0.87 -34.14 -7.12
C PRO A 6 -0.17 -33.13 -8.03
N ASN A 7 0.99 -32.64 -7.62
CA ASN A 7 1.82 -31.80 -8.45
C ASN A 7 2.03 -32.48 -9.81
N TRP A 8 2.34 -31.66 -10.83
CA TRP A 8 2.96 -32.16 -12.06
C TRP A 8 4.00 -33.21 -11.66
N PRO A 9 3.99 -34.46 -12.20
CA PRO A 9 4.79 -35.53 -11.64
C PRO A 9 6.22 -35.06 -11.46
N ASP A 10 6.76 -35.16 -10.24
CA ASP A 10 8.06 -34.59 -9.90
C ASP A 10 9.15 -35.07 -10.86
N GLU A 11 8.99 -36.28 -11.41
CA GLU A 11 9.79 -36.89 -12.49
C GLU A 11 9.88 -36.11 -13.81
N LEU A 12 8.99 -35.13 -14.04
CA LEU A 12 8.97 -34.23 -15.20
C LEU A 12 9.50 -32.83 -14.88
N THR A 13 10.10 -32.64 -13.70
CA THR A 13 10.67 -31.36 -13.24
C THR A 13 12.16 -31.50 -12.95
N ASN A 14 12.87 -30.38 -12.78
CA ASN A 14 14.30 -30.34 -12.46
C ASN A 14 14.61 -30.36 -10.94
N ASP A 15 13.67 -30.82 -10.13
CA ASP A 15 13.71 -30.81 -8.67
C ASP A 15 13.77 -29.41 -7.99
N LYS A 16 13.59 -28.31 -8.72
CA LYS A 16 13.43 -26.96 -8.15
C LYS A 16 11.96 -26.58 -7.96
N ASP A 17 11.72 -25.60 -7.10
CA ASP A 17 10.40 -25.08 -6.77
C ASP A 17 10.20 -23.66 -7.31
N PHE A 18 9.09 -23.46 -8.00
CA PHE A 18 8.58 -22.15 -8.40
C PHE A 18 7.29 -21.87 -7.61
N VAL A 19 7.31 -20.82 -6.81
CA VAL A 19 6.19 -20.44 -5.93
C VAL A 19 5.55 -19.18 -6.47
N PHE A 20 4.23 -19.21 -6.67
CA PHE A 20 3.48 -18.02 -7.07
C PHE A 20 2.51 -17.58 -5.96
N VAL A 21 2.53 -16.28 -5.64
CA VAL A 21 1.66 -15.65 -4.63
C VAL A 21 0.75 -14.60 -5.28
N HIS A 22 -0.56 -14.77 -5.20
CA HIS A 22 -1.54 -13.85 -5.79
C HIS A 22 -1.69 -12.54 -5.00
N GLY A 23 -2.41 -11.58 -5.58
CA GLY A 23 -2.63 -10.23 -5.03
C GLY A 23 -3.88 -10.02 -4.18
N TYR A 24 -4.23 -8.75 -4.01
CA TYR A 24 -5.46 -8.26 -3.35
C TYR A 24 -6.71 -8.63 -4.15
N ASN A 25 -7.84 -8.79 -3.46
CA ASN A 25 -9.14 -9.06 -4.04
C ASN A 25 -9.20 -10.38 -4.85
N VAL A 26 -8.39 -11.34 -4.43
CA VAL A 26 -8.42 -12.73 -4.87
C VAL A 26 -8.70 -13.55 -3.60
N LYS A 27 -9.91 -14.11 -3.49
CA LYS A 27 -10.28 -15.04 -2.41
C LYS A 27 -10.97 -16.27 -2.95
N ASP A 28 -10.92 -17.32 -2.14
CA ASP A 28 -11.81 -18.46 -2.26
C ASP A 28 -13.07 -18.16 -1.44
N ASP A 29 -14.20 -17.90 -2.09
CA ASP A 29 -15.49 -17.86 -1.41
C ASP A 29 -16.12 -19.25 -1.44
N PHE A 30 -15.78 -20.09 -0.46
CA PHE A 30 -16.35 -21.44 -0.36
C PHE A 30 -17.84 -21.43 0.03
N SER A 31 -18.40 -20.30 0.45
CA SER A 31 -19.80 -20.20 0.92
C SER A 31 -20.83 -20.08 -0.22
N LEU A 32 -20.38 -19.74 -1.43
CA LEU A 32 -21.23 -19.61 -2.63
C LEU A 32 -21.11 -20.78 -3.60
N LEU A 33 -20.29 -21.78 -3.27
CA LEU A 33 -20.11 -22.95 -4.12
C LEU A 33 -21.31 -23.90 -3.95
N LYS A 34 -22.08 -24.05 -5.03
CA LYS A 34 -22.81 -25.29 -5.26
C LYS A 34 -21.75 -26.41 -5.37
N PHE A 35 -22.05 -27.59 -4.85
CA PHE A 35 -21.18 -28.76 -4.66
C PHE A 35 -20.49 -29.32 -5.93
N ASP A 36 -20.47 -28.57 -7.03
CA ASP A 36 -20.11 -28.94 -8.38
C ASP A 36 -19.22 -27.89 -9.10
N GLU A 37 -18.91 -26.72 -8.51
CA GLU A 37 -17.95 -25.75 -9.06
C GLU A 37 -16.62 -25.75 -8.27
N LEU A 38 -15.60 -26.45 -8.78
CA LEU A 38 -14.27 -26.63 -8.14
C LEU A 38 -13.29 -25.45 -8.32
N ASP A 39 -13.68 -24.40 -9.06
CA ASP A 39 -12.77 -23.34 -9.51
C ASP A 39 -13.03 -22.02 -8.78
N THR A 40 -12.39 -21.84 -7.62
CA THR A 40 -12.38 -20.56 -6.91
C THR A 40 -11.54 -19.51 -7.66
N PRO A 41 -11.77 -18.19 -7.45
CA PRO A 41 -10.98 -17.13 -8.08
C PRO A 41 -9.46 -17.27 -7.91
N ALA A 42 -8.98 -17.69 -6.74
CA ALA A 42 -7.55 -17.92 -6.53
C ALA A 42 -7.04 -19.11 -7.36
N ARG A 43 -7.77 -20.24 -7.36
CA ARG A 43 -7.43 -21.41 -8.20
C ARG A 43 -7.39 -21.07 -9.68
N LEU A 44 -8.32 -20.25 -10.17
CA LEU A 44 -8.33 -19.76 -11.54
C LEU A 44 -7.07 -18.93 -11.85
N TRP A 45 -6.65 -18.09 -10.90
CA TRP A 45 -5.43 -17.30 -11.02
C TRP A 45 -4.19 -18.19 -11.14
N HIS A 46 -4.03 -19.12 -10.19
CA HIS A 46 -2.90 -20.04 -10.17
C HIS A 46 -2.86 -20.94 -11.41
N ARG A 47 -4.01 -21.43 -11.87
CA ARG A 47 -4.11 -22.25 -13.08
C ARG A 47 -3.62 -21.50 -14.31
N GLU A 48 -4.01 -20.24 -14.45
CA GLU A 48 -3.64 -19.44 -15.62
C GLU A 48 -2.14 -19.11 -15.61
N ILE A 49 -1.59 -18.69 -14.46
CA ILE A 49 -0.15 -18.44 -14.33
C ILE A 49 0.66 -19.70 -14.58
N PHE A 50 0.26 -20.84 -14.00
CA PHE A 50 0.91 -22.13 -14.24
C PHE A 50 0.95 -22.48 -15.73
N LYS A 51 -0.18 -22.40 -16.43
CA LYS A 51 -0.23 -22.71 -17.87
C LYS A 51 0.72 -21.83 -18.69
N ARG A 52 0.82 -20.55 -18.36
CA ARG A 52 1.70 -19.61 -19.08
C ARG A 52 3.18 -19.92 -18.84
N LEU A 53 3.56 -20.15 -17.59
CA LEU A 53 4.90 -20.60 -17.23
C LEU A 53 5.24 -21.94 -17.91
N TRP A 54 4.32 -22.88 -17.89
CA TRP A 54 4.46 -24.19 -18.56
C TRP A 54 4.69 -24.04 -20.06
N HIS A 55 3.87 -23.22 -20.74
CA HIS A 55 4.04 -22.91 -22.16
C HIS A 55 5.35 -22.18 -22.47
N ALA A 56 5.90 -21.44 -21.50
CA ALA A 56 7.21 -20.78 -21.59
C ALA A 56 8.37 -21.69 -21.17
N GLY A 57 8.13 -22.99 -20.95
CA GLY A 57 9.18 -23.97 -20.67
C GLY A 57 9.60 -24.07 -19.21
N LEU A 58 8.76 -23.64 -18.25
CA LEU A 58 9.00 -23.90 -16.83
C LEU A 58 9.21 -25.40 -16.61
N ASN A 59 10.35 -25.77 -16.03
CA ASN A 59 10.72 -27.14 -15.73
C ASN A 59 10.90 -27.34 -14.21
N ALA A 60 9.99 -26.83 -13.39
CA ALA A 60 10.06 -26.82 -11.93
C ALA A 60 8.71 -27.23 -11.33
N ARG A 61 8.71 -27.68 -10.07
CA ARG A 61 7.47 -27.89 -9.30
C ARG A 61 6.78 -26.55 -9.08
N TYR A 62 5.52 -26.45 -9.47
CA TYR A 62 4.74 -25.23 -9.29
C TYR A 62 3.93 -25.29 -8.00
N ASN A 63 4.13 -24.30 -7.14
CA ASN A 63 3.43 -24.16 -5.88
C ASN A 63 2.59 -22.87 -5.90
N GLY A 64 1.26 -23.01 -5.90
CA GLY A 64 0.34 -21.89 -5.80
C GLY A 64 -0.04 -21.58 -4.36
N VAL A 65 0.35 -20.40 -3.85
CA VAL A 65 0.01 -19.97 -2.49
C VAL A 65 -1.27 -19.14 -2.49
N ILE A 66 -2.32 -19.70 -1.87
CA ILE A 66 -3.60 -19.02 -1.64
C ILE A 66 -3.61 -18.44 -0.23
N TRP A 67 -3.92 -17.15 -0.11
CA TRP A 67 -4.00 -16.42 1.15
C TRP A 67 -5.21 -15.48 1.19
N ASP A 68 -5.58 -15.00 2.37
CA ASP A 68 -6.75 -14.12 2.53
C ASP A 68 -6.43 -12.67 2.11
N GLY A 69 -6.41 -12.43 0.81
CA GLY A 69 -6.26 -11.12 0.20
C GLY A 69 -7.56 -10.35 -0.01
N THR A 70 -8.71 -10.85 0.49
CA THR A 70 -10.02 -10.19 0.37
C THR A 70 -10.84 -10.29 1.66
N PRO A 71 -10.28 -9.91 2.83
CA PRO A 71 -10.99 -9.93 4.09
C PRO A 71 -12.30 -9.14 3.96
N SER A 72 -13.36 -9.70 4.54
CA SER A 72 -14.65 -9.03 4.63
C SER A 72 -14.54 -7.78 5.49
N SER A 73 -15.34 -6.76 5.17
CA SER A 73 -15.56 -5.60 6.04
C SER A 73 -17.02 -5.51 6.47
N TYR A 74 -17.31 -4.59 7.39
CA TYR A 74 -18.68 -4.22 7.76
C TYR A 74 -19.53 -3.97 6.50
N ALA A 75 -20.74 -4.53 6.48
CA ALA A 75 -21.68 -4.51 5.35
C ALA A 75 -21.19 -5.15 4.02
N GLY A 76 -20.25 -6.09 4.08
CA GLY A 76 -19.87 -6.92 2.91
C GLY A 76 -18.99 -6.23 1.88
N LYS A 77 -18.32 -5.13 2.25
CA LYS A 77 -17.40 -4.41 1.36
C LYS A 77 -15.98 -4.99 1.47
N LYS A 78 -15.15 -4.72 0.47
CA LYS A 78 -13.74 -5.13 0.43
C LYS A 78 -12.90 -4.08 1.17
N HIS A 79 -11.91 -4.52 1.96
CA HIS A 79 -11.03 -3.60 2.68
C HIS A 79 -9.53 -3.86 2.40
N TYR A 80 -8.92 -2.95 1.64
CA TYR A 80 -7.50 -2.97 1.26
C TYR A 80 -6.58 -2.95 2.49
N HIS A 81 -6.76 -2.01 3.43
CA HIS A 81 -5.91 -1.98 4.63
C HIS A 81 -6.02 -3.24 5.49
N HIS A 82 -7.19 -3.91 5.57
CA HIS A 82 -7.30 -5.23 6.20
C HIS A 82 -6.51 -6.29 5.44
N SER A 83 -6.46 -6.19 4.11
CA SER A 83 -5.69 -7.12 3.28
C SER A 83 -4.19 -6.94 3.49
N VAL A 84 -3.74 -5.70 3.73
CA VAL A 84 -2.34 -5.42 4.11
C VAL A 84 -2.03 -6.08 5.47
N ILE A 85 -2.94 -5.98 6.44
CA ILE A 85 -2.80 -6.66 7.75
C ILE A 85 -2.74 -8.19 7.56
N ASN A 86 -3.60 -8.76 6.72
CA ASN A 86 -3.56 -10.18 6.39
C ASN A 86 -2.26 -10.59 5.70
N ALA A 87 -1.69 -9.73 4.88
CA ALA A 87 -0.41 -10.01 4.24
C ALA A 87 0.70 -10.18 5.29
N PHE A 88 0.72 -9.30 6.31
CA PHE A 88 1.65 -9.42 7.44
C PHE A 88 1.39 -10.65 8.30
N ALA A 89 0.13 -11.03 8.53
CA ALA A 89 -0.22 -12.26 9.24
C ALA A 89 0.13 -13.54 8.45
N THR A 90 0.08 -13.48 7.13
CA THR A 90 0.41 -14.61 6.23
C THR A 90 1.93 -14.81 6.09
N ALA A 91 2.70 -13.73 6.11
CA ALA A 91 4.15 -13.74 5.91
C ALA A 91 4.94 -14.79 6.75
N PRO A 92 4.73 -14.97 8.07
CA PRO A 92 5.45 -15.99 8.84
C PRO A 92 5.12 -17.42 8.40
N LEU A 93 3.87 -17.66 7.98
CA LEU A 93 3.43 -18.96 7.47
C LEU A 93 4.08 -19.26 6.12
N LEU A 94 4.15 -18.25 5.24
CA LEU A 94 4.84 -18.37 3.97
C LEU A 94 6.34 -18.62 4.17
N ALA A 95 7.00 -17.89 5.07
CA ALA A 95 8.41 -18.11 5.37
C ALA A 95 8.69 -19.54 5.86
N THR A 96 7.85 -20.05 6.76
CA THR A 96 7.95 -21.44 7.23
C THR A 96 7.83 -22.44 6.08
N TYR A 97 6.91 -22.20 5.14
CA TYR A 97 6.71 -23.05 3.97
C TYR A 97 7.87 -22.97 2.98
N LEU A 98 8.35 -21.77 2.64
CA LEU A 98 9.46 -21.57 1.71
C LEU A 98 10.75 -22.22 2.20
N ASN A 99 11.00 -22.17 3.52
CA ASN A 99 12.18 -22.80 4.14
C ASN A 99 12.13 -24.34 4.14
N THR A 100 11.09 -24.96 3.59
CA THR A 100 11.06 -26.41 3.32
C THR A 100 11.71 -26.80 1.99
N PHE A 101 11.99 -25.82 1.12
CA PHE A 101 12.60 -26.00 -0.19
C PHE A 101 14.09 -25.66 -0.19
N ASP A 102 14.79 -26.13 -1.21
CA ASP A 102 16.19 -25.79 -1.50
C ASP A 102 16.23 -24.73 -2.61
N ASP A 103 16.50 -23.47 -2.24
CA ASP A 103 16.60 -22.32 -3.15
C ASP A 103 15.32 -22.09 -4.01
N PRO A 104 14.13 -21.83 -3.41
CA PRO A 104 12.92 -21.61 -4.18
C PRO A 104 12.95 -20.28 -4.96
N VAL A 105 12.36 -20.30 -6.16
CA VAL A 105 12.07 -19.08 -6.94
C VAL A 105 10.65 -18.62 -6.60
N VAL A 106 10.48 -17.35 -6.25
CA VAL A 106 9.19 -16.78 -5.85
C VAL A 106 8.77 -15.69 -6.84
N MET A 107 7.53 -15.74 -7.31
CA MET A 107 6.89 -14.66 -8.06
C MET A 107 5.65 -14.20 -7.30
N ALA A 108 5.51 -12.89 -7.08
CA ALA A 108 4.33 -12.35 -6.43
C ALA A 108 3.71 -11.20 -7.23
N HIS A 109 2.39 -11.14 -7.23
CA HIS A 109 1.64 -10.10 -7.93
C HIS A 109 0.96 -9.14 -6.96
N SER A 110 0.94 -7.84 -7.28
CA SER A 110 0.17 -6.84 -6.53
C SER A 110 0.50 -6.85 -5.04
N LEU A 111 -0.50 -6.95 -4.17
CA LEU A 111 -0.35 -6.99 -2.71
C LEU A 111 0.34 -8.27 -2.20
N GLY A 112 0.41 -9.34 -3.01
CA GLY A 112 1.19 -10.54 -2.67
C GLY A 112 2.66 -10.22 -2.42
N ASN A 113 3.17 -9.14 -3.03
CA ASN A 113 4.51 -8.62 -2.78
C ASN A 113 4.73 -8.14 -1.33
N MET A 114 3.68 -7.72 -0.62
CA MET A 114 3.75 -7.44 0.81
C MET A 114 3.97 -8.72 1.63
N VAL A 115 3.30 -9.82 1.25
CA VAL A 115 3.47 -11.14 1.89
C VAL A 115 4.90 -11.62 1.73
N VAL A 116 5.41 -11.60 0.49
CA VAL A 116 6.76 -12.08 0.15
C VAL A 116 7.84 -11.18 0.74
N GLY A 117 7.71 -9.86 0.61
CA GLY A 117 8.66 -8.91 1.19
C GLY A 117 8.79 -9.06 2.70
N SER A 118 7.67 -9.18 3.40
CA SER A 118 7.65 -9.45 4.85
C SER A 118 8.22 -10.83 5.20
N ALA A 119 7.88 -11.88 4.44
CA ALA A 119 8.41 -13.23 4.67
C ALA A 119 9.94 -13.26 4.59
N ILE A 120 10.52 -12.64 3.56
CA ILE A 120 11.98 -12.58 3.36
C ILE A 120 12.64 -11.69 4.42
N VAL A 121 12.11 -10.47 4.63
CA VAL A 121 12.79 -9.47 5.46
C VAL A 121 12.56 -9.69 6.96
N ASP A 122 11.30 -9.88 7.40
CA ASP A 122 10.98 -10.01 8.83
C ASP A 122 11.12 -11.44 9.35
N TYR A 123 10.91 -12.45 8.49
CA TYR A 123 10.84 -13.86 8.90
C TYR A 123 11.93 -14.75 8.28
N ASN A 124 12.90 -14.15 7.58
CA ASN A 124 14.06 -14.85 7.00
C ASN A 124 13.65 -16.05 6.13
N ALA A 125 12.66 -15.86 5.26
CA ALA A 125 12.39 -16.80 4.19
C ALA A 125 13.62 -16.91 3.28
N ASP A 126 14.06 -18.14 3.03
CA ASP A 126 15.16 -18.47 2.14
C ASP A 126 14.62 -18.52 0.70
N VAL A 127 14.97 -17.52 -0.09
CA VAL A 127 14.45 -17.33 -1.45
C VAL A 127 15.64 -17.06 -2.35
N TYR A 128 15.83 -17.92 -3.34
CA TYR A 128 16.91 -17.76 -4.30
C TYR A 128 16.69 -16.53 -5.18
N GLN A 129 15.48 -16.39 -5.70
CA GLN A 129 15.12 -15.33 -6.64
C GLN A 129 13.68 -14.89 -6.45
N TYR A 130 13.46 -13.58 -6.45
CA TYR A 130 12.15 -12.97 -6.24
C TYR A 130 11.75 -12.06 -7.40
N TYR A 131 10.69 -12.42 -8.10
CA TYR A 131 10.06 -11.60 -9.13
C TYR A 131 8.86 -10.81 -8.58
N ALA A 132 9.04 -9.52 -8.42
CA ALA A 132 8.02 -8.61 -7.91
C ALA A 132 7.20 -8.02 -9.07
N MET A 133 6.01 -8.56 -9.32
CA MET A 133 5.14 -8.19 -10.44
C MET A 133 4.09 -7.18 -10.00
N ASP A 134 4.06 -6.01 -10.66
CA ASP A 134 3.15 -4.90 -10.37
C ASP A 134 2.98 -4.73 -8.84
N ALA A 135 4.10 -4.54 -8.13
CA ALA A 135 4.10 -4.56 -6.67
C ALA A 135 3.30 -3.41 -6.04
N ALA A 136 2.20 -3.76 -5.35
CA ALA A 136 1.35 -2.81 -4.63
C ALA A 136 1.92 -2.45 -3.25
N VAL A 137 3.18 -2.02 -3.25
CA VAL A 137 3.97 -1.65 -2.08
C VAL A 137 4.63 -0.30 -2.36
N ALA A 138 4.66 0.60 -1.38
CA ALA A 138 5.31 1.89 -1.52
C ALA A 138 6.77 1.72 -1.94
N LEU A 139 7.23 2.46 -2.95
CA LEU A 139 8.59 2.34 -3.47
C LEU A 139 9.65 2.66 -2.38
N GLU A 140 9.34 3.58 -1.47
CA GLU A 140 10.18 3.91 -0.31
C GLU A 140 10.41 2.74 0.66
N ALA A 141 9.58 1.69 0.62
CA ALA A 141 9.82 0.47 1.39
C ALA A 141 11.15 -0.20 1.06
N TYR A 142 11.63 -0.02 -0.16
CA TYR A 142 12.84 -0.69 -0.65
C TYR A 142 14.08 0.20 -0.64
N GLY A 143 14.00 1.41 -0.09
CA GLY A 143 15.13 2.31 0.03
C GLY A 143 14.79 3.79 -0.11
N ASP A 144 15.82 4.62 -0.24
CA ASP A 144 15.69 6.07 -0.38
C ASP A 144 15.15 6.48 -1.74
N VAL A 145 13.94 7.03 -1.75
CA VAL A 145 13.22 7.47 -2.93
C VAL A 145 12.66 8.86 -2.67
N ALA A 146 12.68 9.72 -3.69
CA ALA A 146 12.16 11.07 -3.56
C ALA A 146 10.63 11.03 -3.35
N PRO A 147 10.09 11.75 -2.36
CA PRO A 147 8.65 11.87 -2.18
C PRO A 147 8.02 12.64 -3.34
N THR A 148 6.72 12.47 -3.53
CA THR A 148 5.93 13.25 -4.49
C THR A 148 4.73 13.90 -3.82
N ASN A 149 4.38 15.11 -4.26
CA ASN A 149 3.22 15.83 -3.75
C ASN A 149 1.90 15.19 -4.18
N HIS A 150 1.91 14.39 -5.24
CA HIS A 150 0.72 13.67 -5.73
C HIS A 150 0.26 12.54 -4.79
N MET A 151 1.07 12.19 -3.78
CA MET A 151 0.67 11.28 -2.70
C MET A 151 0.07 11.99 -1.49
N ILE A 152 -0.09 13.31 -1.55
CA ILE A 152 -0.64 14.15 -0.48
C ILE A 152 -2.01 14.61 -0.92
N PRO A 153 -3.07 14.42 -0.12
CA PRO A 153 -4.38 14.97 -0.46
C PRO A 153 -4.34 16.49 -0.49
N ASP A 154 -4.73 17.04 -1.63
CA ASP A 154 -4.98 18.47 -1.80
C ASP A 154 -6.38 18.85 -1.26
N SER A 155 -6.62 18.52 0.01
CA SER A 155 -7.90 18.82 0.64
C SER A 155 -7.93 20.26 1.11
N LEU A 156 -8.82 21.06 0.53
CA LEU A 156 -9.09 22.42 0.99
C LEU A 156 -10.09 22.37 2.15
N PHE A 157 -9.63 22.67 3.37
CA PHE A 157 -10.50 22.83 4.53
C PHE A 157 -10.98 24.27 4.63
N ALA A 158 -12.20 24.53 4.18
CA ALA A 158 -12.76 25.87 4.09
C ALA A 158 -12.97 26.55 5.46
N VAL A 159 -12.40 27.75 5.64
CA VAL A 159 -12.81 28.70 6.70
C VAL A 159 -13.76 29.73 6.10
N GLN A 160 -14.92 29.93 6.72
CA GLN A 160 -15.84 31.02 6.41
C GLN A 160 -15.21 32.35 6.88
N ASN A 161 -14.89 33.26 5.97
CA ASN A 161 -14.55 34.64 6.33
C ASN A 161 -15.60 35.58 5.73
N ASP A 162 -16.32 36.27 6.61
CA ASP A 162 -17.07 37.51 6.41
C ASP A 162 -17.61 37.76 4.98
N GLY A 163 -18.48 36.88 4.51
CA GLY A 163 -19.15 36.96 3.20
C GLY A 163 -19.87 35.65 2.85
N TRP A 164 -20.94 35.71 2.04
CA TRP A 164 -21.81 34.55 1.73
C TRP A 164 -21.04 33.39 1.06
N LEU A 165 -19.88 33.62 0.40
CA LEU A 165 -19.12 32.58 -0.34
C LEU A 165 -17.59 32.83 -0.34
N CYS A 166 -16.95 33.14 0.80
CA CYS A 166 -15.48 33.18 0.87
C CYS A 166 -14.95 32.02 1.70
N PHE A 167 -14.28 31.07 1.03
CA PHE A 167 -13.64 29.92 1.65
C PHE A 167 -12.12 30.06 1.49
N LYS A 168 -11.37 30.06 2.60
CA LYS A 168 -9.91 29.94 2.55
C LYS A 168 -9.50 28.62 3.16
N GLY A 169 -9.17 27.64 2.33
CA GLY A 169 -8.64 26.35 2.76
C GLY A 169 -7.14 26.23 2.59
N TYR A 170 -6.52 25.41 3.45
CA TYR A 170 -5.11 25.06 3.35
C TYR A 170 -4.95 23.57 3.08
N SER A 171 -4.34 23.25 1.95
CA SER A 171 -3.80 21.93 1.63
C SER A 171 -2.72 21.49 2.60
N TRP A 172 -2.58 20.18 2.83
CA TRP A 172 -1.43 19.62 3.53
C TRP A 172 -0.11 20.00 2.87
N THR A 173 -0.07 20.16 1.54
CA THR A 173 1.12 20.62 0.80
C THR A 173 1.62 22.00 1.25
N ASN A 174 0.76 22.81 1.88
CA ASN A 174 1.13 24.10 2.42
C ASN A 174 1.82 24.00 3.80
N TYR A 175 1.83 22.85 4.47
CA TYR A 175 2.43 22.68 5.80
C TYR A 175 3.87 22.15 5.71
N PRO A 176 4.72 22.39 6.72
CA PRO A 176 6.04 21.77 6.80
C PRO A 176 5.93 20.24 6.90
N SER A 177 6.82 19.51 6.23
CA SER A 177 6.71 18.05 6.15
C SER A 177 6.81 17.32 7.48
N GLU A 178 7.50 17.90 8.44
CA GLU A 178 7.66 17.41 9.80
C GLU A 178 6.33 17.34 10.58
N THR A 179 5.28 17.96 10.05
CA THR A 179 3.92 17.90 10.62
C THR A 179 3.06 16.78 10.03
N TYR A 180 3.53 16.11 8.97
CA TYR A 180 2.79 15.05 8.30
C TYR A 180 2.83 13.75 9.09
N ALA A 181 1.73 12.98 9.07
CA ALA A 181 1.71 11.64 9.64
C ALA A 181 2.83 10.75 9.07
N SER A 182 3.04 10.78 7.75
CA SER A 182 4.11 10.03 7.07
C SER A 182 5.55 10.33 7.54
N GLU A 183 5.77 11.47 8.22
CA GLU A 183 7.08 11.88 8.74
C GLU A 183 7.14 11.86 10.28
N TYR A 184 6.05 11.46 10.96
CA TYR A 184 5.94 11.46 12.42
C TYR A 184 7.07 10.72 13.12
N TYR A 185 7.50 9.59 12.54
CA TYR A 185 8.60 8.77 13.05
C TYR A 185 9.91 9.56 13.24
N ARG A 186 10.14 10.63 12.45
CA ARG A 186 11.36 11.46 12.52
C ARG A 186 11.45 12.32 13.77
N LEU A 187 10.32 12.52 14.46
CA LEU A 187 10.31 13.28 15.71
C LEU A 187 11.01 12.51 16.84
N PHE A 188 11.12 11.19 16.72
CA PHE A 188 11.75 10.32 17.70
C PHE A 188 13.21 10.10 17.34
N LYS A 189 14.11 10.40 18.28
CA LYS A 189 15.57 10.27 18.09
C LYS A 189 16.18 9.08 18.83
N ASP A 190 15.49 8.57 19.84
CA ASP A 190 15.93 7.42 20.61
C ASP A 190 15.68 6.15 19.80
N SER A 191 16.75 5.41 19.49
CA SER A 191 16.65 4.14 18.75
C SER A 191 15.92 3.05 19.53
N GLY A 192 15.73 3.20 20.85
CA GLY A 192 14.89 2.32 21.66
C GLY A 192 13.38 2.61 21.54
N ASP A 193 13.00 3.77 21.01
CA ASP A 193 11.59 4.13 20.83
C ASP A 193 11.02 3.45 19.59
N SER A 194 10.06 2.55 19.77
CA SER A 194 9.45 1.80 18.67
C SER A 194 8.70 2.68 17.67
N ARG A 195 8.37 3.93 18.02
CA ARG A 195 7.74 4.91 17.12
C ARG A 195 8.68 5.38 16.00
N THR A 196 9.99 5.21 16.16
CA THR A 196 10.99 5.45 15.10
C THR A 196 10.78 4.56 13.87
N ASN A 197 10.07 3.43 14.03
CA ASN A 197 9.79 2.47 12.96
C ASN A 197 8.43 2.67 12.29
N LEU A 198 7.69 3.74 12.63
CA LEU A 198 6.36 4.04 12.06
C LEU A 198 6.50 4.73 10.70
N THR A 199 7.20 4.09 9.77
CA THR A 199 7.38 4.57 8.41
C THR A 199 7.44 3.42 7.43
N TRP A 200 6.97 3.66 6.20
CA TRP A 200 7.22 2.75 5.09
C TRP A 200 8.69 2.76 4.68
N ARG A 201 9.43 3.85 4.92
CA ARG A 201 10.82 3.97 4.46
C ARG A 201 11.69 2.85 4.99
N HIS A 202 12.41 2.21 4.07
CA HIS A 202 13.32 1.10 4.35
C HIS A 202 12.69 -0.13 4.99
N ARG A 203 11.35 -0.24 5.04
CA ARG A 203 10.63 -1.37 5.66
C ARG A 203 11.07 -2.74 5.12
N PHE A 204 11.49 -2.79 3.86
CA PHE A 204 12.01 -3.96 3.13
C PHE A 204 13.37 -3.69 2.47
N ALA A 205 14.17 -2.72 2.96
CA ALA A 205 15.44 -2.36 2.33
C ALA A 205 16.43 -3.54 2.24
N ASP A 206 16.40 -4.45 3.21
CA ASP A 206 17.32 -5.59 3.27
C ASP A 206 17.05 -6.65 2.19
N ILE A 207 15.93 -6.56 1.45
CA ILE A 207 15.54 -7.60 0.49
C ILE A 207 16.63 -7.89 -0.54
N GLN A 208 17.35 -6.86 -1.01
CA GLN A 208 18.42 -7.00 -2.00
C GLN A 208 19.68 -7.68 -1.47
N THR A 209 19.83 -7.73 -0.14
CA THR A 209 20.95 -8.44 0.51
C THR A 209 20.59 -9.89 0.81
N LYS A 210 19.29 -10.24 0.75
CA LYS A 210 18.76 -11.56 1.10
C LYS A 210 18.41 -12.41 -0.12
N THR A 211 18.04 -11.80 -1.24
CA THR A 211 17.64 -12.51 -2.46
C THR A 211 17.90 -11.67 -3.71
N ASP A 212 18.02 -12.32 -4.86
CA ASP A 212 18.01 -11.62 -6.15
C ASP A 212 16.58 -11.18 -6.48
N VAL A 213 16.30 -9.89 -6.26
CA VAL A 213 14.99 -9.29 -6.49
C VAL A 213 14.92 -8.53 -7.82
N PHE A 214 13.83 -8.74 -8.54
CA PHE A 214 13.55 -8.15 -9.85
C PHE A 214 12.21 -7.42 -9.83
N ASN A 215 12.22 -6.11 -10.09
CA ASN A 215 11.01 -5.30 -10.24
C ASN A 215 10.46 -5.42 -11.65
N PHE A 216 9.31 -6.05 -11.80
CA PHE A 216 8.52 -6.05 -13.02
C PHE A 216 7.36 -5.08 -12.81
N TYR A 217 7.52 -3.87 -13.34
CA TYR A 217 6.56 -2.77 -13.17
C TYR A 217 5.96 -2.40 -14.52
N SER A 218 4.90 -1.61 -14.54
CA SER A 218 4.38 -1.00 -15.75
C SER A 218 4.23 0.50 -15.57
N SER A 219 4.88 1.31 -16.41
CA SER A 219 4.73 2.77 -16.35
C SER A 219 3.37 3.27 -16.83
N THR A 220 2.60 2.42 -17.51
CA THR A 220 1.25 2.71 -18.01
C THR A 220 0.16 1.96 -17.23
N GLU A 221 0.49 1.43 -16.06
CA GLU A 221 -0.42 0.67 -15.22
C GLU A 221 -1.69 1.48 -14.85
N ASP A 222 -2.83 0.80 -14.66
CA ASP A 222 -4.09 1.46 -14.32
C ASP A 222 -4.29 1.60 -12.79
N ILE A 223 -4.17 0.56 -11.99
CA ILE A 223 -4.55 0.53 -10.56
C ILE A 223 -3.54 1.17 -9.58
N LEU A 224 -2.26 0.91 -9.77
CA LEU A 224 -1.08 1.40 -9.05
C LEU A 224 -0.48 2.69 -9.60
N ARG A 225 -0.86 3.14 -10.80
CA ARG A 225 -0.38 4.43 -11.31
C ARG A 225 -0.78 5.55 -10.35
N VAL A 226 -0.02 6.63 -10.42
CA VAL A 226 -0.28 7.87 -9.71
C VAL A 226 -0.60 8.93 -10.75
N ASP A 227 -1.78 9.53 -10.67
CA ASP A 227 -2.14 10.68 -11.50
C ASP A 227 -1.66 11.96 -10.82
N ASP A 228 -0.96 12.77 -11.59
CA ASP A 228 -0.45 14.05 -11.13
C ASP A 228 -1.54 15.14 -11.12
N LYS A 229 -2.72 14.86 -11.70
CA LYS A 229 -3.88 15.76 -11.78
C LYS A 229 -5.01 15.39 -10.83
N ILE A 230 -4.89 14.29 -10.08
CA ILE A 230 -5.89 13.93 -9.08
C ILE A 230 -5.75 14.89 -7.89
N ASP A 231 -6.57 15.94 -7.93
CA ASP A 231 -6.83 16.82 -6.81
C ASP A 231 -7.98 16.21 -6.00
N MET A 232 -7.76 15.99 -4.71
CA MET A 232 -8.65 15.18 -3.88
C MET A 232 -9.44 16.02 -2.89
N LEU A 233 -10.76 16.01 -3.10
CA LEU A 233 -11.83 16.52 -2.25
C LEU A 233 -11.81 18.02 -1.94
N ASP A 234 -12.74 18.71 -2.59
CA ASP A 234 -13.36 19.90 -2.02
C ASP A 234 -14.27 19.46 -0.86
N ILE A 235 -13.80 19.65 0.37
CA ILE A 235 -14.65 19.54 1.55
C ILE A 235 -15.37 20.87 1.67
N ILE A 236 -16.66 20.89 1.29
CA ILE A 236 -17.50 22.06 1.44
C ILE A 236 -18.25 21.94 2.76
N ASP A 237 -17.96 22.85 3.68
CA ASP A 237 -18.76 23.08 4.87
C ASP A 237 -19.99 23.91 4.48
N ILE A 238 -21.17 23.26 4.43
CA ILE A 238 -22.42 23.91 4.05
C ILE A 238 -23.19 24.38 5.31
N ASP A 239 -22.89 23.82 6.48
CA ASP A 239 -23.37 24.23 7.81
C ASP A 239 -22.58 23.48 8.90
N ALA A 240 -22.50 24.00 10.13
CA ALA A 240 -21.69 23.45 11.23
C ALA A 240 -21.93 21.95 11.54
N ASP A 241 -23.07 21.41 11.11
CA ASP A 241 -23.48 20.03 11.28
C ASP A 241 -23.42 19.18 9.99
N LEU A 242 -23.10 19.76 8.81
CA LEU A 242 -23.15 19.07 7.52
C LEU A 242 -21.88 19.28 6.68
N LYS A 243 -20.92 18.36 6.85
CA LYS A 243 -19.75 18.20 5.99
C LYS A 243 -20.16 17.44 4.72
N MET A 244 -20.25 18.11 3.57
CA MET A 244 -20.48 17.44 2.28
C MET A 244 -19.18 17.35 1.48
N SER A 245 -18.84 16.13 1.11
CA SER A 245 -17.70 15.79 0.27
C SER A 245 -18.21 15.24 -1.04
N PHE A 246 -17.83 15.87 -2.14
CA PHE A 246 -18.18 15.37 -3.46
C PHE A 246 -16.94 14.74 -4.08
N PRO A 247 -16.90 13.42 -4.33
CA PRO A 247 -16.00 12.92 -5.35
C PRO A 247 -16.39 13.59 -6.68
N PRO A 248 -15.46 13.72 -7.65
CA PRO A 248 -15.83 14.12 -9.00
C PRO A 248 -17.05 13.32 -9.47
N VAL A 249 -18.00 13.98 -10.14
CA VAL A 249 -19.28 13.37 -10.55
C VAL A 249 -19.13 12.14 -11.48
N ASP A 250 -17.93 11.95 -12.06
CA ASP A 250 -17.57 10.84 -12.94
C ASP A 250 -16.63 9.80 -12.28
N PHE A 251 -16.48 9.82 -10.95
CA PHE A 251 -15.49 9.01 -10.24
C PHE A 251 -15.98 7.57 -9.95
N ASP A 252 -15.34 6.59 -10.59
CA ASP A 252 -15.76 5.18 -10.52
C ASP A 252 -15.22 4.38 -9.32
N PHE A 253 -14.06 4.59 -8.70
CA PHE A 253 -13.41 3.67 -7.74
C PHE A 253 -13.12 2.22 -8.20
N SER A 254 -13.70 1.68 -9.28
CA SER A 254 -13.07 0.61 -10.09
C SER A 254 -12.05 1.18 -11.09
N THR A 255 -11.80 2.48 -10.99
CA THR A 255 -10.98 3.31 -11.86
C THR A 255 -9.48 3.13 -11.62
N PRO A 256 -8.68 3.63 -12.56
CA PRO A 256 -7.26 3.83 -12.36
C PRO A 256 -6.95 4.54 -11.03
N TYR A 257 -5.72 4.38 -10.54
CA TYR A 257 -5.14 5.06 -9.38
C TYR A 257 -5.68 4.60 -8.02
N ALA A 258 -6.38 3.47 -7.93
CA ALA A 258 -6.94 2.95 -6.69
C ALA A 258 -5.93 2.90 -5.54
N TRP A 259 -4.66 2.55 -5.80
CA TRP A 259 -3.63 2.51 -4.76
C TRP A 259 -3.29 3.91 -4.20
N GLN A 260 -3.16 4.92 -5.08
CA GLN A 260 -2.95 6.32 -4.67
C GLN A 260 -4.06 6.77 -3.71
N LEU A 261 -5.31 6.46 -4.05
CA LEU A 261 -6.47 6.79 -3.23
C LEU A 261 -6.41 6.12 -1.85
N GLN A 262 -6.03 4.84 -1.78
CA GLN A 262 -5.93 4.11 -0.51
C GLN A 262 -4.93 4.75 0.48
N GLU A 263 -3.89 5.39 -0.03
CA GLU A 263 -2.90 6.10 0.78
C GLU A 263 -3.36 7.52 1.14
N MET A 264 -4.02 8.22 0.20
CA MET A 264 -4.57 9.57 0.44
C MET A 264 -5.78 9.58 1.40
N TYR A 265 -6.50 8.46 1.52
CA TYR A 265 -7.69 8.35 2.39
C TYR A 265 -7.44 7.87 3.82
N LYS A 266 -6.19 7.58 4.20
CA LYS A 266 -5.88 7.26 5.59
C LYS A 266 -6.21 8.48 6.47
N GLY A 267 -6.93 8.26 7.56
CA GLY A 267 -7.35 9.30 8.51
C GLY A 267 -8.64 10.05 8.15
N LEU A 268 -9.33 9.71 7.05
CA LEU A 268 -10.48 10.45 6.51
C LEU A 268 -11.81 9.69 6.61
N ASP A 269 -12.12 9.10 7.78
CA ASP A 269 -13.30 8.25 7.98
C ASP A 269 -14.67 8.96 8.04
N GLN A 270 -14.68 10.28 8.18
CA GLN A 270 -15.90 11.08 8.40
C GLN A 270 -16.71 11.33 7.13
N ILE A 271 -16.31 10.74 6.00
CA ILE A 271 -16.89 11.05 4.70
C ILE A 271 -17.82 9.90 4.24
N PRO A 272 -19.16 10.06 4.36
CA PRO A 272 -20.12 8.96 4.16
C PRO A 272 -20.11 8.37 2.74
N ILE A 273 -19.78 9.18 1.73
CA ILE A 273 -19.82 8.82 0.30
C ILE A 273 -18.61 7.95 -0.11
N ILE A 274 -17.49 8.04 0.61
CA ILE A 274 -16.21 7.39 0.25
C ILE A 274 -16.11 5.96 0.80
N ASN A 275 -16.99 5.61 1.74
CA ASN A 275 -17.09 4.29 2.36
C ASN A 275 -17.46 3.14 1.38
N ALA A 276 -17.72 3.42 0.10
CA ALA A 276 -18.37 2.46 -0.79
C ALA A 276 -17.43 1.64 -1.69
N PRO A 277 -16.48 2.17 -2.49
CA PRO A 277 -16.03 1.34 -3.61
C PRO A 277 -14.51 1.16 -3.83
N GLY A 278 -13.63 1.72 -2.98
CA GLY A 278 -12.17 1.61 -3.18
C GLY A 278 -11.42 0.53 -2.38
N GLY A 279 -11.95 0.03 -1.26
CA GLY A 279 -11.16 -0.79 -0.32
C GLY A 279 -11.16 -0.32 1.14
N GLY A 280 -12.21 0.38 1.58
CA GLY A 280 -12.34 0.86 2.97
C GLY A 280 -11.49 2.11 3.27
N ILE A 281 -11.95 2.91 4.24
CA ILE A 281 -11.23 4.06 4.79
C ILE A 281 -10.69 3.70 6.18
N SER A 282 -9.70 4.43 6.66
CA SER A 282 -9.21 4.26 8.02
C SER A 282 -9.40 5.54 8.81
N LYS A 283 -9.89 5.38 10.03
CA LYS A 283 -10.04 6.48 10.99
C LYS A 283 -8.77 6.83 11.74
N TYR A 284 -7.73 6.03 11.61
CA TYR A 284 -6.50 6.15 12.39
C TYR A 284 -5.52 7.09 11.69
N GLY A 285 -4.85 7.95 12.46
CA GLY A 285 -3.80 8.88 12.00
C GLY A 285 -4.09 9.57 10.67
N GLY A 286 -3.14 9.46 9.74
CA GLY A 286 -3.32 9.81 8.33
C GLY A 286 -3.31 11.31 8.05
N TRP A 287 -4.22 11.72 7.17
CA TRP A 287 -4.36 13.11 6.71
C TRP A 287 -5.54 13.85 7.34
N GLY A 288 -6.30 13.21 8.24
CA GLY A 288 -7.32 13.89 9.01
C GLY A 288 -6.68 14.82 10.04
N PHE A 289 -7.12 16.07 10.13
CA PHE A 289 -6.74 16.96 11.23
C PHE A 289 -7.46 16.55 12.54
N ILE A 290 -6.90 16.92 13.70
CA ILE A 290 -7.57 16.73 15.01
C ILE A 290 -8.87 17.55 15.06
N GLU A 291 -9.95 16.92 15.52
CA GLU A 291 -11.24 17.55 15.81
C GLU A 291 -11.45 17.52 17.33
N ASP A 292 -10.95 18.51 18.07
CA ASP A 292 -11.25 18.63 19.50
C ASP A 292 -12.02 19.94 19.76
N GLY A 293 -13.11 19.81 20.52
CA GLY A 293 -14.20 20.78 20.67
C GLY A 293 -13.79 22.26 20.57
N ASP A 294 -14.42 22.95 19.61
CA ASP A 294 -14.33 24.37 19.24
C ASP A 294 -13.13 24.85 18.38
N SER A 295 -12.15 24.02 18.00
CA SER A 295 -11.17 24.43 16.97
C SER A 295 -10.26 23.29 16.50
N TRP A 296 -9.96 23.26 15.19
CA TRP A 296 -9.01 22.35 14.51
C TRP A 296 -7.54 22.45 14.96
N HIS A 297 -7.23 22.96 16.16
CA HIS A 297 -5.86 23.28 16.60
C HIS A 297 -5.53 22.87 18.02
N ILE A 298 -4.42 22.11 18.11
CA ILE A 298 -3.38 22.12 19.16
C ILE A 298 -3.75 23.01 20.34
N LYS A 299 -3.99 22.36 21.49
CA LYS A 299 -4.55 22.99 22.68
C LYS A 299 -3.67 24.15 23.16
N GLU A 300 -4.35 25.29 23.32
CA GLU A 300 -4.23 26.28 24.40
C GLU A 300 -3.54 27.66 24.14
N TRP A 301 -4.26 28.70 24.61
CA TRP A 301 -3.91 30.09 25.01
C TRP A 301 -4.15 31.37 24.18
N PHE A 302 -4.69 31.37 22.95
CA PHE A 302 -5.19 32.64 22.36
C PHE A 302 -6.45 32.43 21.51
N LYS A 303 -7.62 32.63 22.13
CA LYS A 303 -8.88 32.87 21.40
C LYS A 303 -8.90 34.31 20.94
N ILE A 304 -9.30 34.53 19.68
CA ILE A 304 -10.36 35.44 19.21
C ILE A 304 -10.21 35.56 17.66
N PHE A 305 -11.04 34.78 16.94
CA PHE A 305 -11.29 34.74 15.48
C PHE A 305 -10.27 34.04 14.55
N ASP A 306 -10.35 32.70 14.42
CA ASP A 306 -9.97 31.92 13.21
C ASP A 306 -10.54 30.49 13.37
N VAL A 307 -11.70 30.19 12.78
CA VAL A 307 -12.44 28.91 12.96
C VAL A 307 -12.03 27.83 11.94
N GLY A 308 -10.73 27.64 11.75
CA GLY A 308 -10.20 26.50 11.00
C GLY A 308 -8.68 26.45 10.98
N PRO A 309 -8.08 25.54 10.16
CA PRO A 309 -6.66 25.27 10.11
C PRO A 309 -5.77 26.54 10.24
N ARG A 310 -5.02 26.70 11.35
CA ARG A 310 -4.07 27.80 11.59
C ARG A 310 -3.16 27.92 10.37
N LYS A 311 -2.87 29.18 10.01
CA LYS A 311 -2.13 29.51 8.80
C LYS A 311 -0.80 28.72 8.72
N PRO A 312 -0.53 28.00 7.62
CA PRO A 312 0.64 27.14 7.52
C PRO A 312 1.98 27.84 7.78
N ARG A 313 2.06 29.12 7.42
CA ARG A 313 3.20 30.02 7.72
C ARG A 313 3.63 30.00 9.19
N LEU A 314 2.68 29.91 10.14
CA LEU A 314 3.00 29.90 11.57
C LEU A 314 3.82 28.66 11.96
N TYR A 315 3.63 27.54 11.28
CA TYR A 315 4.37 26.31 11.54
C TYR A 315 5.76 26.33 10.90
N PHE A 316 5.91 26.96 9.73
CA PHE A 316 7.23 27.22 9.14
C PHE A 316 8.09 28.10 10.05
N GLU A 317 7.52 29.19 10.58
CA GLU A 317 8.23 30.09 11.50
C GLU A 317 8.71 29.32 12.76
N LYS A 318 7.87 28.43 13.30
CA LYS A 318 8.25 27.58 14.45
C LYS A 318 9.29 26.50 14.13
N LEU A 319 9.38 26.07 12.87
CA LEU A 319 10.29 25.00 12.45
C LEU A 319 11.56 25.51 11.77
N GLU A 320 11.71 26.83 11.63
CA GLU A 320 12.86 27.46 10.99
C GLU A 320 14.17 27.03 11.68
N ASP A 321 15.15 26.58 10.87
CA ASP A 321 16.45 26.12 11.36
C ASP A 321 17.44 27.29 11.49
N THR A 322 17.25 28.08 12.55
CA THR A 322 18.20 29.12 12.96
C THR A 322 18.65 28.89 14.40
N ASP A 323 19.83 29.39 14.75
CA ASP A 323 20.35 29.28 16.12
C ASP A 323 19.42 29.96 17.15
N GLU A 324 18.81 31.08 16.77
CA GLU A 324 17.88 31.85 17.61
C GLU A 324 16.54 31.12 17.82
N ASN A 325 16.08 30.33 16.84
CA ASN A 325 14.80 29.62 16.90
C ASN A 325 14.93 28.18 17.41
N ARG A 326 16.16 27.73 17.73
CA ARG A 326 16.45 26.33 18.09
C ARG A 326 15.61 25.83 19.25
N GLU A 327 15.48 26.62 20.33
CA GLU A 327 14.70 26.28 21.52
C GLU A 327 13.21 26.14 21.19
N THR A 328 12.61 27.17 20.57
CA THR A 328 11.22 27.16 20.09
C THR A 328 10.93 25.95 19.18
N ARG A 329 11.84 25.65 18.26
CA ARG A 329 11.72 24.52 17.35
C ARG A 329 11.75 23.19 18.09
N ASP A 330 12.69 23.03 19.02
CA ASP A 330 12.84 21.80 19.78
C ASP A 330 11.65 21.58 20.73
N GLU A 331 11.14 22.64 21.36
CA GLU A 331 9.87 22.63 22.11
C GLU A 331 8.69 22.26 21.23
N PHE A 332 8.58 22.84 20.04
CA PHE A 332 7.50 22.54 19.12
C PHE A 332 7.57 21.09 18.61
N ARG A 333 8.77 20.57 18.32
CA ARG A 333 8.95 19.16 17.97
C ARG A 333 8.57 18.22 19.12
N ALA A 334 8.88 18.58 20.36
CA ALA A 334 8.45 17.82 21.54
C ALA A 334 6.93 17.83 21.69
N LEU A 335 6.27 18.96 21.41
CA LEU A 335 4.81 19.03 21.37
C LEU A 335 4.23 18.12 20.28
N LEU A 336 4.80 18.13 19.07
CA LEU A 336 4.32 17.28 17.98
C LEU A 336 4.42 15.77 18.27
N GLN A 337 5.28 15.33 19.20
CA GLN A 337 5.36 13.93 19.62
C GLN A 337 4.15 13.45 20.43
N ILE A 338 3.36 14.36 20.99
CA ILE A 338 2.21 14.05 21.85
C ILE A 338 0.90 14.66 21.32
N ASP A 339 0.99 15.76 20.57
CA ASP A 339 -0.13 16.51 20.00
C ASP A 339 0.20 16.87 18.53
N PRO A 340 0.34 15.88 17.63
CA PRO A 340 0.58 16.14 16.21
C PRO A 340 -0.66 16.74 15.54
N LEU A 341 -0.48 17.44 14.41
CA LEU A 341 -1.60 18.09 13.71
C LEU A 341 -2.62 17.09 13.12
N PHE A 342 -2.18 15.89 12.80
CA PHE A 342 -3.03 14.82 12.30
C PHE A 342 -3.74 14.10 13.46
N ARG A 343 -4.80 13.35 13.13
CA ARG A 343 -5.72 12.75 14.10
C ARG A 343 -5.05 11.84 15.12
N HIS A 344 -5.54 11.90 16.36
CA HIS A 344 -5.04 11.13 17.51
C HIS A 344 -5.74 9.79 17.71
N GLU A 345 -5.96 9.04 16.62
CA GLU A 345 -6.45 7.67 16.74
C GLU A 345 -5.40 6.68 16.21
N PRO A 346 -5.12 5.57 16.92
CA PRO A 346 -5.63 5.23 18.25
C PRO A 346 -5.00 6.11 19.33
N GLU A 347 -5.77 6.50 20.35
CA GLU A 347 -5.33 7.42 21.41
C GLU A 347 -4.10 6.90 22.15
N GLU A 348 -3.97 5.56 22.27
CA GLU A 348 -2.84 4.91 22.92
C GLU A 348 -1.49 5.29 22.31
N LEU A 349 -1.45 5.62 21.00
CA LEU A 349 -0.24 6.06 20.29
C LEU A 349 0.26 7.45 20.70
N PHE A 350 -0.56 8.22 21.41
CA PHE A 350 -0.26 9.58 21.88
C PHE A 350 -0.27 9.68 23.41
N SER A 351 -0.33 8.53 24.08
CA SER A 351 -0.29 8.42 25.54
C SER A 351 1.14 8.25 26.08
N GLU A 352 1.30 8.27 27.40
CA GLU A 352 2.59 8.00 28.08
C GLU A 352 3.18 6.62 27.71
N ASN A 353 2.35 5.65 27.30
CA ASN A 353 2.77 4.29 26.93
C ASN A 353 2.92 4.08 25.41
N ALA A 354 2.95 5.16 24.62
CA ALA A 354 2.94 5.09 23.16
C ALA A 354 4.05 4.23 22.54
N ALA A 355 5.27 4.29 23.08
CA ALA A 355 6.38 3.46 22.60
C ALA A 355 6.14 1.96 22.85
N ALA A 356 5.59 1.61 24.02
CA ALA A 356 5.25 0.22 24.35
C ALA A 356 4.08 -0.29 23.50
N PHE A 357 3.08 0.56 23.25
CA PHE A 357 1.99 0.25 22.32
C PHE A 357 2.52 -0.02 20.90
N ALA A 358 3.37 0.86 20.36
CA ALA A 358 3.96 0.68 19.03
C ALA A 358 4.82 -0.60 18.91
N ALA A 359 5.42 -1.04 20.02
CA ALA A 359 6.22 -2.26 20.11
C ALA A 359 5.38 -3.56 20.20
N GLY A 360 4.09 -3.44 20.54
CA GLY A 360 3.21 -4.58 20.81
C GLY A 360 2.70 -5.29 19.57
N THR A 361 1.72 -6.18 19.78
CA THR A 361 0.97 -6.86 18.73
C THR A 361 -0.52 -6.53 18.83
N ILE A 362 -1.29 -6.84 17.80
CA ILE A 362 -2.76 -6.70 17.83
C ILE A 362 -3.33 -7.50 19.01
N GLY A 363 -2.82 -8.71 19.28
CA GLY A 363 -3.27 -9.56 20.38
C GLY A 363 -2.99 -8.98 21.78
N SER A 364 -1.87 -8.25 21.96
CA SER A 364 -1.56 -7.62 23.25
C SER A 364 -2.38 -6.36 23.54
N HIS A 365 -3.03 -5.79 22.52
CA HIS A 365 -3.80 -4.55 22.61
C HIS A 365 -5.25 -4.71 22.09
N GLY A 366 -5.78 -5.95 22.08
CA GLY A 366 -7.00 -6.35 21.35
C GLY A 366 -8.27 -5.51 21.60
N GLY A 367 -9.25 -5.66 20.70
CA GLY A 367 -10.62 -5.13 20.79
C GLY A 367 -10.84 -3.68 20.31
N ASN A 368 -9.87 -2.78 20.55
CA ASN A 368 -10.00 -1.35 20.21
C ASN A 368 -9.53 -0.98 18.80
N LEU A 369 -8.81 -1.90 18.15
CA LEU A 369 -8.31 -1.73 16.79
C LEU A 369 -9.31 -2.34 15.83
N GLU A 370 -9.90 -1.51 14.97
CA GLU A 370 -10.93 -1.88 14.01
C GLU A 370 -10.40 -2.92 13.04
N TYR A 371 -10.72 -4.17 13.33
CA TYR A 371 -10.52 -5.32 12.48
C TYR A 371 -11.58 -6.35 12.88
N HIS A 372 -12.63 -6.49 12.06
CA HIS A 372 -13.68 -7.47 12.33
C HIS A 372 -13.17 -8.88 12.00
N THR A 373 -12.90 -9.67 13.02
CA THR A 373 -12.44 -11.07 12.90
C THR A 373 -13.59 -12.05 12.60
N GLY A 374 -14.76 -11.56 12.20
CA GLY A 374 -16.03 -12.30 12.22
C GLY A 374 -16.08 -13.54 11.32
N ASP A 375 -15.26 -13.61 10.28
CA ASP A 375 -15.28 -14.69 9.27
C ASP A 375 -13.88 -15.17 8.82
N ASN A 376 -12.78 -14.77 9.49
CA ASN A 376 -11.43 -15.07 9.01
C ASN A 376 -10.76 -16.19 9.83
N ASP A 377 -10.35 -17.27 9.17
CA ASP A 377 -9.54 -18.36 9.74
C ASP A 377 -8.07 -17.95 10.05
N LEU A 378 -7.67 -16.73 9.67
CA LEU A 378 -6.31 -16.24 9.83
C LEU A 378 -6.13 -15.57 11.21
N ASP A 379 -5.24 -16.13 12.03
CA ASP A 379 -4.85 -15.50 13.30
C ASP A 379 -3.99 -14.26 13.05
N ILE A 380 -4.56 -13.09 13.34
CA ILE A 380 -3.87 -11.80 13.23
C ILE A 380 -3.29 -11.31 14.57
N SER A 381 -3.43 -12.07 15.66
CA SER A 381 -3.02 -11.64 17.00
C SER A 381 -1.52 -11.36 17.12
N GLN A 382 -0.71 -11.99 16.27
CA GLN A 382 0.75 -11.84 16.23
C GLN A 382 1.22 -10.71 15.30
N VAL A 383 0.31 -10.05 14.56
CA VAL A 383 0.69 -8.90 13.73
C VAL A 383 1.15 -7.77 14.64
N LYS A 384 2.31 -7.18 14.34
CA LYS A 384 2.89 -6.06 15.10
C LYS A 384 2.01 -4.82 14.94
N ILE A 385 1.87 -4.03 16.01
CA ILE A 385 1.13 -2.76 15.98
C ILE A 385 1.73 -1.80 14.95
N ARG A 386 3.06 -1.75 14.82
CA ARG A 386 3.76 -1.04 13.74
C ARG A 386 3.14 -1.36 12.36
N ASP A 387 3.02 -2.64 12.03
CA ASP A 387 2.57 -3.08 10.70
C ASP A 387 1.08 -2.76 10.47
N TRP A 388 0.27 -2.87 11.52
CA TRP A 388 -1.12 -2.41 11.51
C TRP A 388 -1.23 -0.89 11.30
N LEU A 389 -0.39 -0.10 11.99
CA LEU A 389 -0.34 1.36 11.85
C LEU A 389 0.14 1.79 10.45
N LEU A 390 1.08 1.08 9.83
CA LEU A 390 1.48 1.34 8.44
C LEU A 390 0.33 1.06 7.46
N ALA A 391 -0.44 0.01 7.71
CA ALA A 391 -1.61 -0.32 6.90
C ALA A 391 -2.73 0.72 7.03
N LYS A 392 -2.98 1.23 8.23
CA LYS A 392 -4.18 2.02 8.57
C LYS A 392 -3.92 3.52 8.74
N ALA A 393 -2.83 3.90 9.39
CA ALA A 393 -2.60 5.24 9.90
C ALA A 393 -1.51 6.03 9.17
N PHE A 394 -0.42 5.38 8.76
CA PHE A 394 0.72 6.08 8.19
C PHE A 394 0.77 5.93 6.66
N PRO A 395 0.50 7.00 5.91
CA PRO A 395 0.51 6.96 4.46
C PRO A 395 1.94 6.95 3.93
N SER A 396 2.11 6.38 2.74
CA SER A 396 3.33 6.49 1.98
C SER A 396 3.47 7.87 1.32
N ARG A 397 4.70 8.23 0.97
CA ARG A 397 5.04 9.51 0.33
C ARG A 397 5.56 9.38 -1.09
N THR A 398 5.67 8.16 -1.58
CA THR A 398 6.21 7.83 -2.90
C THR A 398 5.20 7.03 -3.70
N ARG A 399 5.40 7.00 -5.02
CA ARG A 399 4.66 6.10 -5.91
C ARG A 399 4.87 4.62 -5.50
N PRO A 400 3.99 3.68 -5.89
CA PRO A 400 4.22 2.27 -5.63
C PRO A 400 5.27 1.70 -6.58
N MET A 401 5.92 0.63 -6.14
CA MET A 401 6.97 -0.05 -6.91
C MET A 401 6.44 -0.64 -8.23
N GLY A 402 5.19 -1.11 -8.25
CA GLY A 402 4.57 -1.73 -9.43
C GLY A 402 4.27 -0.79 -10.60
N SER A 403 4.30 0.52 -10.40
CA SER A 403 4.15 1.51 -11.48
C SER A 403 5.38 2.37 -11.70
N THR A 404 6.47 2.09 -10.97
CA THR A 404 7.61 3.01 -10.89
C THR A 404 8.94 2.27 -10.85
N LEU A 405 9.86 2.70 -11.72
CA LEU A 405 11.28 2.38 -11.68
C LEU A 405 11.88 2.63 -10.30
N ASN A 406 12.57 1.64 -9.73
CA ASN A 406 13.47 1.87 -8.59
C ASN A 406 14.86 2.28 -9.09
N ALA A 407 15.10 3.59 -9.22
CA ALA A 407 16.35 4.13 -9.77
C ALA A 407 17.59 3.87 -8.89
N LYS A 408 17.41 3.45 -7.63
CA LYS A 408 18.52 3.09 -6.73
C LYS A 408 19.00 1.67 -6.94
N TRP A 409 18.19 0.84 -7.57
CA TRP A 409 18.56 -0.54 -7.85
C TRP A 409 19.42 -0.63 -9.12
N PRO A 410 20.35 -1.60 -9.22
CA PRO A 410 21.19 -1.77 -10.40
C PRO A 410 20.38 -1.90 -11.70
N ILE A 411 20.62 -1.01 -12.66
CA ILE A 411 19.87 -0.88 -13.92
C ILE A 411 19.90 -2.17 -14.74
N THR A 412 20.97 -2.96 -14.66
CA THR A 412 21.18 -4.12 -15.54
C THR A 412 20.43 -5.38 -15.11
N MET A 413 19.88 -5.42 -13.90
CA MET A 413 19.25 -6.64 -13.37
C MET A 413 18.00 -6.41 -12.53
N ALA A 414 17.59 -5.20 -12.20
CA ALA A 414 16.60 -5.03 -11.13
C ALA A 414 15.26 -4.43 -11.56
N ASN A 415 15.12 -3.86 -12.77
CA ASN A 415 13.89 -3.20 -13.21
C ASN A 415 13.55 -3.55 -14.66
N PHE A 416 12.33 -4.01 -14.89
CA PHE A 416 11.76 -4.29 -16.20
C PHE A 416 10.41 -3.60 -16.31
N ASP A 417 10.30 -2.65 -17.24
CA ASP A 417 9.02 -2.05 -17.59
C ASP A 417 8.28 -2.97 -18.57
N MET A 418 7.22 -3.59 -18.10
CA MET A 418 6.38 -4.49 -18.88
C MET A 418 5.62 -3.78 -20.00
N SER A 419 5.44 -2.46 -19.87
CA SER A 419 4.75 -1.62 -20.85
C SER A 419 5.66 -1.00 -21.91
N ASP A 420 6.99 -1.15 -21.79
CA ASP A 420 7.95 -0.55 -22.72
C ASP A 420 7.74 -1.11 -24.14
N PRO A 421 7.40 -0.27 -25.13
CA PRO A 421 7.21 -0.69 -26.50
C PRO A 421 8.52 -0.94 -27.25
N ASP A 422 9.69 -0.66 -26.66
CA ASP A 422 11.00 -0.90 -27.27
C ASP A 422 11.17 -2.38 -27.60
N THR A 423 11.17 -2.68 -28.91
CA THR A 423 11.14 -4.04 -29.43
C THR A 423 12.30 -4.94 -28.97
N ALA A 424 13.42 -4.36 -28.51
CA ALA A 424 14.57 -5.10 -27.97
C ALA A 424 14.43 -5.51 -26.49
N LYS A 425 13.53 -4.86 -25.74
CA LYS A 425 13.33 -5.08 -24.29
C LYS A 425 11.88 -5.35 -23.91
N THR A 426 10.98 -5.24 -24.88
CA THR A 426 9.55 -5.34 -24.66
C THR A 426 9.19 -6.74 -24.15
N LEU A 427 8.49 -6.76 -23.02
CA LEU A 427 7.86 -7.95 -22.48
C LEU A 427 6.49 -8.20 -23.13
N MET A 428 6.09 -7.30 -24.04
CA MET A 428 4.96 -7.41 -24.94
C MET A 428 5.41 -8.01 -26.27
N THR A 429 4.55 -8.82 -26.89
CA THR A 429 4.93 -9.47 -28.15
C THR A 429 4.94 -8.49 -29.32
N ASP A 430 3.86 -7.72 -29.45
CA ASP A 430 3.62 -6.76 -30.52
C ASP A 430 2.79 -5.60 -29.97
N SER A 431 3.48 -4.48 -29.72
CA SER A 431 2.89 -3.25 -29.19
C SER A 431 1.82 -2.68 -30.14
N GLY A 432 1.99 -2.82 -31.46
CA GLY A 432 1.02 -2.37 -32.47
C GLY A 432 -0.29 -3.16 -32.48
N LYS A 433 -0.33 -4.34 -31.84
CA LYS A 433 -1.53 -5.17 -31.67
C LYS A 433 -2.00 -5.26 -30.23
N TRP A 434 -1.45 -4.45 -29.34
CA TRP A 434 -1.90 -4.43 -27.96
C TRP A 434 -3.33 -3.86 -27.88
N TRP A 435 -4.17 -4.52 -27.08
CA TRP A 435 -5.60 -4.25 -27.06
C TRP A 435 -5.97 -3.04 -26.20
N HIS A 436 -5.33 -2.93 -25.03
CA HIS A 436 -5.62 -1.86 -24.08
C HIS A 436 -4.91 -0.57 -24.49
N LYS A 437 -5.67 0.52 -24.40
CA LYS A 437 -5.16 1.86 -24.67
C LYS A 437 -5.76 2.85 -23.69
N ASP A 438 -4.98 3.86 -23.35
CA ASP A 438 -5.47 4.99 -22.57
C ASP A 438 -6.30 5.96 -23.44
N ASP A 439 -6.81 7.02 -22.83
CA ASP A 439 -7.63 8.04 -23.49
C ASP A 439 -6.88 8.78 -24.61
N ASP A 440 -5.55 8.82 -24.55
CA ASP A 440 -4.66 9.38 -25.56
C ASP A 440 -4.27 8.35 -26.65
N ASN A 441 -4.92 7.18 -26.64
CA ASN A 441 -4.72 6.06 -27.55
C ASN A 441 -3.27 5.53 -27.53
N GLN A 442 -2.55 5.76 -26.43
CA GLN A 442 -1.27 5.14 -26.11
C GLN A 442 -1.49 3.74 -25.55
N ILE A 443 -0.48 2.90 -25.68
CA ILE A 443 -0.53 1.53 -25.20
C ILE A 443 -0.56 1.51 -23.67
N GLU A 444 -1.50 0.77 -23.11
CA GLU A 444 -1.70 0.67 -21.67
C GLU A 444 -1.53 -0.79 -21.24
N TRP A 445 -0.57 -1.08 -20.36
CA TRP A 445 -0.49 -2.39 -19.71
C TRP A 445 -1.23 -2.31 -18.39
N ARG A 446 -2.34 -3.02 -18.27
CA ARG A 446 -3.17 -3.02 -17.05
C ARG A 446 -2.65 -3.99 -16.00
N HIS A 447 -2.98 -3.71 -14.75
CA HIS A 447 -2.50 -4.41 -13.55
C HIS A 447 -2.52 -5.93 -13.62
N SER A 448 -3.48 -6.50 -14.35
CA SER A 448 -3.69 -7.95 -14.43
C SER A 448 -3.42 -8.50 -15.83
N ASP A 449 -2.81 -7.74 -16.73
CA ASP A 449 -2.56 -8.16 -18.12
C ASP A 449 -1.60 -9.35 -18.20
N LEU A 450 -0.72 -9.53 -17.21
CA LEU A 450 0.07 -10.76 -17.08
C LEU A 450 -0.81 -12.03 -17.09
N LYS A 451 -2.07 -11.95 -16.65
CA LYS A 451 -3.07 -13.03 -16.62
C LYS A 451 -4.18 -12.84 -17.66
N ASN A 452 -4.65 -11.62 -17.87
CA ASN A 452 -5.87 -11.36 -18.64
C ASN A 452 -5.61 -11.27 -20.14
N MET A 453 -4.41 -10.85 -20.55
CA MET A 453 -4.07 -10.80 -21.98
C MET A 453 -3.81 -12.21 -22.52
N PRO A 454 -4.21 -12.54 -23.76
CA PRO A 454 -3.91 -13.85 -24.34
C PRO A 454 -2.40 -14.11 -24.36
N TYR A 455 -1.99 -15.37 -24.12
CA TYR A 455 -0.58 -15.73 -24.01
C TYR A 455 0.28 -15.27 -25.20
N VAL A 456 -0.26 -15.29 -26.42
CA VAL A 456 0.43 -14.81 -27.63
C VAL A 456 0.86 -13.34 -27.59
N HIS A 457 0.30 -12.54 -26.68
CA HIS A 457 0.68 -11.14 -26.48
C HIS A 457 1.71 -10.96 -25.36
N VAL A 458 1.82 -11.91 -24.42
CA VAL A 458 2.64 -11.77 -23.20
C VAL A 458 3.68 -12.88 -23.03
N TYR A 459 3.86 -13.78 -23.99
CA TYR A 459 4.78 -14.91 -23.83
C TYR A 459 6.23 -14.47 -23.56
N LYS A 460 6.66 -13.30 -24.07
CA LYS A 460 8.00 -12.75 -23.79
C LYS A 460 8.24 -12.48 -22.31
N LEU A 461 7.24 -11.99 -21.57
CA LEU A 461 7.30 -11.87 -20.11
C LEU A 461 7.59 -13.23 -19.47
N TYR A 462 6.91 -14.28 -19.90
CA TYR A 462 7.09 -15.61 -19.33
C TYR A 462 8.39 -16.28 -19.76
N GLU A 463 8.84 -16.10 -21.00
CA GLU A 463 10.17 -16.53 -21.46
C GLU A 463 11.28 -15.82 -20.68
N LYS A 464 11.09 -14.54 -20.31
CA LYS A 464 12.01 -13.81 -19.42
C LYS A 464 12.12 -14.47 -18.06
N ILE A 465 10.98 -14.80 -17.44
CA ILE A 465 10.89 -15.40 -16.10
C ILE A 465 11.49 -16.81 -16.09
N THR A 466 11.28 -17.59 -17.15
CA THR A 466 11.78 -18.98 -17.26
C THR A 466 13.20 -19.06 -17.80
N GLY A 467 13.78 -17.96 -18.29
CA GLY A 467 15.11 -17.93 -18.91
C GLY A 467 15.16 -18.58 -20.31
N MET A 468 14.02 -18.67 -20.98
CA MET A 468 13.86 -19.31 -22.30
C MET A 468 13.84 -18.30 -23.47
N GLU A 469 14.28 -17.06 -23.24
CA GLU A 469 14.47 -16.04 -24.28
C GLU A 469 15.38 -16.58 -25.41
N LYS A 470 15.00 -16.33 -26.67
CA LYS A 470 15.70 -16.83 -27.86
C LYS A 470 16.61 -15.81 -28.53
#